data_AF-A0A9D5HW55-F1
#
_entry.id   AF-A0A9D5HW55-F1
#
_cell.length_a   1.000
_cell.length_b   1.000
_cell.length_c   1.000
_cell.angle_alpha   90.00
_cell.angle_beta   90.00
_cell.angle_gamma   90.00
#
_symmetry.space_group_name_H-M   'P 1'
#
loop_
_entity.id
_entity.type
_entity.pdbx_description
1 polymer ?
#
loop_
_entity_poly.entity_id
_entity_poly.type
_entity_poly.pdbx_seq_one_letter_code
_entity_poly.pdbx_strand_id
1 'polypeptide(L)'
;MRFAGAPLLARAALALARALDERAPWMRVPALRDIFRPFGVYFLYGLHMEGKDGPALMKSLCRVAHNIASKDEGCAAVVTEVAPADPVRHAIPHWRRFSCDEDLWCAKRLVVKPEVNGFNTSDDNWVKSPCSTDVIFVDPREF
;
A
#
# COMPACT_ATOMS: atom_id res chain seq x y z
N MET A 1 -7.60 -11.84 -3.94
CA MET A 1 -8.14 -10.66 -4.66
C MET A 1 -8.42 -11.01 -6.13
N ARG A 2 -9.28 -10.24 -6.81
CA ARG A 2 -9.51 -10.31 -8.26
C ARG A 2 -9.80 -8.90 -8.80
N PHE A 3 -9.20 -8.51 -9.92
CA PHE A 3 -9.56 -7.24 -10.57
C PHE A 3 -10.82 -7.42 -11.41
N ALA A 4 -11.89 -6.69 -11.09
CA ALA A 4 -13.19 -6.76 -11.78
C ALA A 4 -13.50 -5.46 -12.53
N GLY A 5 -14.33 -5.52 -13.57
CA GLY A 5 -14.80 -4.33 -14.29
C GLY A 5 -13.87 -3.78 -15.38
N ALA A 6 -12.75 -4.45 -15.68
CA ALA A 6 -11.92 -4.07 -16.82
C ALA A 6 -12.60 -4.37 -18.17
N PRO A 7 -12.52 -3.47 -19.16
CA PRO A 7 -13.06 -3.71 -20.49
C PRO A 7 -12.35 -4.89 -21.17
N LEU A 8 -13.05 -5.63 -22.04
CA LEU A 8 -12.52 -6.80 -22.74
C LEU A 8 -11.22 -6.50 -23.49
N LEU A 9 -11.11 -5.29 -24.07
CA LEU A 9 -9.90 -4.84 -24.75
C LEU A 9 -8.69 -4.77 -23.82
N ALA A 10 -8.85 -4.29 -22.58
CA ALA A 10 -7.76 -4.26 -21.61
C ALA A 10 -7.33 -5.68 -21.21
N ARG A 11 -8.29 -6.61 -21.09
CA ARG A 11 -8.00 -8.03 -20.81
C ARG A 11 -7.23 -8.68 -21.95
N ALA A 12 -7.64 -8.42 -23.19
CA ALA A 12 -6.97 -8.92 -24.40
C ALA A 12 -5.57 -8.31 -24.56
N ALA A 13 -5.41 -7.00 -24.33
CA ALA A 13 -4.13 -6.32 -24.38
C ALA A 13 -3.14 -6.88 -23.34
N LEU A 14 -3.61 -7.15 -22.10
CA LEU A 14 -2.78 -7.75 -21.07
C LEU A 14 -2.37 -9.19 -21.41
N ALA A 15 -3.29 -9.98 -21.96
CA ALA A 15 -3.00 -11.33 -22.42
C ALA A 15 -1.97 -11.33 -23.56
N LEU A 16 -2.08 -10.38 -24.50
CA LEU A 16 -1.12 -10.20 -25.58
C LEU A 16 0.25 -9.77 -25.04
N ALA A 17 0.29 -8.80 -24.13
CA ALA A 17 1.54 -8.34 -23.51
C ALA A 17 2.28 -9.49 -22.82
N ARG A 18 1.57 -10.37 -22.11
CA ARG A 18 2.14 -11.58 -21.51
C ARG A 18 2.66 -12.57 -22.54
N ALA A 19 1.87 -12.85 -23.59
CA ALA A 19 2.31 -13.74 -24.66
C ALA A 19 3.55 -13.20 -25.40
N LEU A 20 3.69 -11.88 -25.50
CA LEU A 20 4.87 -11.22 -26.06
C LEU A 20 6.07 -11.31 -25.11
N ASP A 21 5.88 -11.13 -23.81
CA ASP A 21 6.94 -11.30 -22.80
C ASP A 21 7.49 -12.74 -22.81
N GLU A 22 6.60 -13.73 -22.88
CA GLU A 22 6.98 -15.15 -22.95
C GLU A 22 7.70 -15.54 -24.25
N ARG A 23 7.28 -14.97 -25.40
CA ARG A 23 7.77 -15.38 -26.73
C ARG A 23 8.89 -14.51 -27.27
N ALA A 24 9.08 -13.32 -26.74
CA ALA A 24 10.04 -12.33 -27.23
C ALA A 24 10.71 -11.57 -26.07
N PRO A 25 11.50 -12.26 -25.22
CA PRO A 25 12.14 -11.66 -24.03
C PRO A 25 13.13 -10.53 -24.38
N TRP A 26 13.60 -10.47 -25.63
CA TRP A 26 14.43 -9.36 -26.13
C TRP A 26 13.69 -8.02 -26.16
N MET A 27 12.35 -8.01 -26.15
CA MET A 27 11.56 -6.78 -26.13
C MET A 27 11.47 -6.13 -24.74
N ARG A 28 11.96 -6.81 -23.67
CA ARG A 28 11.97 -6.31 -22.29
C ARG A 28 10.62 -5.71 -21.85
N VAL A 29 9.53 -6.39 -22.23
CA VAL A 29 8.19 -6.00 -21.78
C VAL A 29 8.15 -6.16 -20.26
N PRO A 30 7.61 -5.21 -19.49
CA PRO A 30 7.46 -5.40 -18.05
C PRO A 30 6.60 -6.64 -17.79
N ALA A 31 7.12 -7.60 -17.02
CA ALA A 31 6.40 -8.83 -16.69
C ALA A 31 5.09 -8.49 -15.94
N LEU A 32 3.98 -8.56 -16.64
CA LEU A 32 2.65 -8.27 -16.12
C LEU A 32 2.00 -9.57 -15.65
N ARG A 33 1.75 -9.71 -14.33
CA ARG A 33 1.07 -10.88 -13.76
C ARG A 33 -0.41 -10.89 -14.15
N ASP A 34 -1.02 -12.07 -14.16
CA ASP A 34 -2.45 -12.21 -14.47
C ASP A 34 -3.33 -11.75 -13.31
N ILE A 35 -3.63 -10.45 -13.27
CA ILE A 35 -4.50 -9.83 -12.26
C ILE A 35 -6.00 -10.11 -12.47
N PHE A 36 -6.39 -10.82 -13.54
CA PHE A 36 -7.80 -11.14 -13.81
C PHE A 36 -8.24 -12.50 -13.28
N ARG A 37 -7.31 -13.33 -12.84
CA ARG A 37 -7.57 -14.56 -12.08
C ARG A 37 -7.49 -14.27 -10.58
N PRO A 38 -8.01 -15.14 -9.70
CA PRO A 38 -7.75 -15.01 -8.26
C PRO A 38 -6.24 -14.99 -8.00
N PHE A 39 -5.77 -13.96 -7.29
CA PHE A 39 -4.37 -13.79 -6.89
C PHE A 39 -4.26 -13.34 -5.44
N GLY A 40 -3.12 -13.68 -4.82
CA GLY A 40 -2.66 -13.18 -3.53
C GLY A 40 -1.79 -11.94 -3.69
N VAL A 41 -1.60 -11.24 -2.57
CA VAL A 41 -0.76 -10.04 -2.51
C VAL A 41 0.19 -10.14 -1.32
N TYR A 42 1.35 -9.52 -1.45
CA TYR A 42 2.23 -9.28 -0.32
C TYR A 42 1.96 -7.86 0.16
N PHE A 43 1.56 -7.73 1.42
CA PHE A 43 1.27 -6.45 2.03
C PHE A 43 2.47 -6.00 2.86
N LEU A 44 3.10 -4.89 2.48
CA LEU A 44 4.14 -4.25 3.26
C LEU A 44 3.49 -3.28 4.24
N TYR A 45 3.69 -3.54 5.53
CA TYR A 45 3.08 -2.81 6.63
C TYR A 45 4.11 -2.11 7.50
N GLY A 46 3.73 -1.00 8.12
CA GLY A 46 4.56 -0.28 9.09
C GLY A 46 5.83 0.29 8.46
N LEU A 47 5.74 0.76 7.22
CA LEU A 47 6.90 1.33 6.54
C LEU A 47 7.29 2.65 7.19
N HIS A 48 8.57 2.76 7.53
CA HIS A 48 9.17 3.97 8.04
C HIS A 48 10.56 4.13 7.41
N MET A 49 10.97 5.37 7.18
CA MET A 49 12.32 5.68 6.75
C MET A 49 12.86 6.88 7.51
N GLU A 50 14.13 6.80 7.91
CA GLU A 50 14.84 7.87 8.59
C GLU A 50 16.30 7.92 8.10
N GLY A 51 16.92 9.09 8.25
CA GLY A 51 18.33 9.29 7.93
C GLY A 51 18.60 9.54 6.45
N LYS A 52 19.86 9.87 6.15
CA LYS A 52 20.30 10.25 4.79
C LYS A 52 20.13 9.12 3.78
N ASP A 53 20.31 7.87 4.22
CA ASP A 53 20.21 6.69 3.38
C ASP A 53 18.80 6.07 3.35
N GLY A 54 17.85 6.63 4.13
CA GLY A 54 16.48 6.11 4.28
C GLY A 54 15.79 5.79 2.95
N PRO A 55 15.77 6.71 1.96
CA PRO A 55 15.15 6.44 0.66
C PRO A 55 15.81 5.29 -0.13
N ALA A 56 17.13 5.13 -0.02
CA ALA A 56 17.85 4.05 -0.70
C ALA A 56 17.59 2.68 -0.06
N LEU A 57 17.51 2.65 1.28
CA LEU A 57 17.13 1.48 2.05
C LEU A 57 15.69 1.07 1.75
N MET A 58 14.75 2.04 1.70
CA MET A 58 13.34 1.79 1.38
C MET A 58 13.19 1.19 -0.03
N LYS A 59 13.87 1.74 -1.04
CA LYS A 59 13.89 1.15 -2.40
C LYS A 59 14.44 -0.28 -2.41
N SER A 60 15.48 -0.54 -1.62
CA SER A 60 16.07 -1.87 -1.49
C SER A 60 15.10 -2.85 -0.83
N LEU A 61 14.36 -2.43 0.20
CA LEU A 61 13.29 -3.20 0.84
C LEU A 61 12.17 -3.53 -0.16
N CYS A 62 11.66 -2.54 -0.90
CA CYS A 62 10.66 -2.78 -1.94
C CYS A 62 11.16 -3.77 -3.00
N ARG A 63 12.44 -3.69 -3.39
CA ARG A 63 13.05 -4.64 -4.33
C ARG A 63 13.11 -6.06 -3.75
N VAL A 64 13.44 -6.22 -2.47
CA VAL A 64 13.43 -7.53 -1.81
C VAL A 64 12.02 -8.11 -1.79
N ALA A 65 11.03 -7.32 -1.37
CA ALA A 65 9.63 -7.74 -1.36
C ALA A 65 9.13 -8.15 -2.74
N HIS A 66 9.44 -7.34 -3.76
CA HIS A 66 9.14 -7.64 -5.15
C HIS A 66 9.78 -8.97 -5.61
N ASN A 67 11.04 -9.20 -5.29
CA ASN A 67 11.75 -10.42 -5.69
C ASN A 67 11.21 -11.69 -5.02
N ILE A 68 10.66 -11.55 -3.81
CA ILE A 68 9.96 -12.65 -3.11
C ILE A 68 8.62 -12.89 -3.81
N ALA A 69 7.81 -11.85 -3.97
CA ALA A 69 6.51 -11.92 -4.64
C ALA A 69 6.60 -12.44 -6.08
N SER A 70 7.65 -12.09 -6.83
CA SER A 70 7.83 -12.54 -8.22
C SER A 70 8.03 -14.05 -8.34
N LYS A 71 8.54 -14.71 -7.28
CA LYS A 71 8.75 -16.16 -7.23
C LYS A 71 7.52 -16.94 -6.78
N ASP A 72 6.51 -16.25 -6.26
CA ASP A 72 5.27 -16.84 -5.78
C ASP A 72 4.22 -16.79 -6.90
N GLU A 73 3.90 -17.95 -7.50
CA GLU A 73 2.92 -18.06 -8.58
C GLU A 73 1.51 -17.61 -8.17
N GLY A 74 1.18 -17.71 -6.88
CA GLY A 74 -0.07 -17.23 -6.33
C GLY A 74 -0.10 -15.71 -6.18
N CYS A 75 1.04 -15.03 -6.26
CA CYS A 75 1.14 -13.60 -6.06
C CYS A 75 1.18 -12.81 -7.38
N ALA A 76 0.36 -11.76 -7.44
CA ALA A 76 0.34 -10.83 -8.58
C ALA A 76 0.66 -9.38 -8.24
N ALA A 77 0.71 -9.01 -6.95
CA ALA A 77 1.02 -7.64 -6.55
C ALA A 77 1.69 -7.56 -5.17
N VAL A 78 2.57 -6.57 -5.02
CA VAL A 78 3.02 -6.06 -3.73
C VAL A 78 2.28 -4.76 -3.49
N VAL A 79 1.65 -4.64 -2.33
CA VAL A 79 0.83 -3.48 -1.96
C VAL A 79 1.33 -2.93 -0.63
N THR A 80 1.13 -1.64 -0.43
CA THR A 80 1.43 -0.97 0.82
C THR A 80 0.51 0.23 0.95
N GLU A 81 0.20 0.59 2.18
CA GLU A 81 -0.58 1.76 2.52
C GLU A 81 0.37 2.80 3.13
N VAL A 82 0.31 4.03 2.61
CA VAL A 82 1.10 5.16 3.10
C VAL A 82 0.23 6.40 3.07
N ALA A 83 0.36 7.24 4.10
CA ALA A 83 -0.40 8.49 4.13
C ALA A 83 0.02 9.40 2.96
N PRO A 84 -0.88 10.24 2.41
CA PRO A 84 -0.56 11.12 1.28
C PRO A 84 0.63 12.05 1.52
N ALA A 85 0.83 12.47 2.78
CA ALA A 85 1.92 13.33 3.24
C ALA A 85 3.14 12.56 3.77
N ASP A 86 3.08 11.23 3.82
CA ASP A 86 4.18 10.42 4.33
C ASP A 86 5.40 10.55 3.40
N PRO A 87 6.58 10.94 3.92
CA PRO A 87 7.78 11.04 3.09
C PRO A 87 8.15 9.69 2.44
N VAL A 88 7.81 8.55 3.05
CA VAL A 88 8.04 7.19 2.51
C VAL A 88 7.42 7.02 1.12
N ARG A 89 6.28 7.68 0.85
CA ARG A 89 5.59 7.64 -0.45
C ARG A 89 6.51 7.99 -1.62
N HIS A 90 7.46 8.91 -1.41
CA HIS A 90 8.40 9.35 -2.44
C HIS A 90 9.50 8.32 -2.73
N ALA A 91 9.77 7.41 -1.79
CA ALA A 91 10.79 6.37 -1.94
C ALA A 91 10.23 5.07 -2.51
N ILE A 92 8.92 4.82 -2.40
CA ILE A 92 8.27 3.58 -2.90
C ILE A 92 8.13 3.62 -4.43
N PRO A 93 8.73 2.66 -5.15
CA PRO A 93 8.46 2.49 -6.58
C PRO A 93 7.02 1.99 -6.78
N HIS A 94 6.20 2.75 -7.51
CA HIS A 94 4.80 2.40 -7.77
C HIS A 94 4.36 2.76 -9.19
N TRP A 95 3.32 2.09 -9.67
CA TRP A 95 2.63 2.46 -10.90
C TRP A 95 1.50 3.43 -10.58
N ARG A 96 1.61 4.69 -11.03
CA ARG A 96 0.63 5.75 -10.77
C ARG A 96 -0.82 5.40 -11.16
N ARG A 97 -1.01 4.51 -12.15
CA ARG A 97 -2.34 4.05 -12.57
C ARG A 97 -2.97 3.02 -11.64
N PHE A 98 -2.17 2.40 -10.78
CA PHE A 98 -2.60 1.39 -9.82
C PHE A 98 -2.47 1.87 -8.36
N SER A 99 -1.92 3.08 -8.13
CA SER A 99 -2.03 3.76 -6.85
C SER A 99 -3.43 4.36 -6.73
N CYS A 100 -4.12 4.05 -5.64
CA CYS A 100 -5.34 4.74 -5.25
C CYS A 100 -4.95 5.87 -4.30
N ASP A 101 -5.23 7.11 -4.67
CA ASP A 101 -5.08 8.26 -3.76
C ASP A 101 -6.37 8.49 -2.93
N GLU A 102 -7.44 7.79 -3.27
CA GLU A 102 -8.77 7.88 -2.65
C GLU A 102 -8.97 6.66 -1.71
N ASP A 103 -8.47 6.75 -0.48
CA ASP A 103 -8.85 5.82 0.58
C ASP A 103 -9.98 6.41 1.41
N LEU A 104 -11.04 5.62 1.65
CA LEU A 104 -12.15 6.00 2.51
C LEU A 104 -11.85 5.56 3.94
N TRP A 105 -11.50 6.51 4.80
CA TRP A 105 -11.21 6.26 6.21
C TRP A 105 -12.47 6.45 7.04
N CYS A 106 -13.06 5.35 7.50
CA CYS A 106 -14.16 5.38 8.46
C CYS A 106 -13.60 5.54 9.88
N ALA A 107 -13.26 6.75 10.28
CA ALA A 107 -12.86 7.03 11.66
C ALA A 107 -14.08 6.94 12.59
N LYS A 108 -14.05 6.00 13.54
CA LYS A 108 -15.07 5.94 14.59
C LYS A 108 -14.83 7.07 15.59
N ARG A 109 -15.77 8.02 15.66
CA ARG A 109 -15.72 9.10 16.66
C ARG A 109 -15.72 8.51 18.07
N LEU A 110 -14.62 8.68 18.79
CA LEU A 110 -14.54 8.35 20.21
C LEU A 110 -15.39 9.35 20.99
N VAL A 111 -16.43 8.86 21.66
CA VAL A 111 -17.28 9.70 22.51
C VAL A 111 -16.62 9.82 23.88
N VAL A 112 -16.09 10.99 24.21
CA VAL A 112 -15.63 11.30 25.56
C VAL A 112 -16.87 11.43 26.44
N LYS A 113 -17.07 10.50 27.38
CA LYS A 113 -18.12 10.63 28.39
C LYS A 113 -17.71 11.74 29.37
N PRO A 114 -18.62 12.66 29.74
CA PRO A 114 -18.31 13.64 30.77
C PRO A 114 -18.00 12.91 32.07
N GLU A 115 -16.87 13.25 32.68
CA GLU A 115 -16.44 12.68 33.95
C GLU A 115 -17.48 13.07 35.02
N VAL A 116 -18.29 12.10 35.42
CA VAL A 116 -19.13 12.20 36.61
C VAL A 116 -18.21 11.94 37.79
N ASN A 117 -17.46 12.96 38.22
CA ASN A 117 -16.89 13.18 39.56
C ASN A 117 -15.65 14.07 39.44
N GLY A 118 -15.72 15.27 40.01
CA GLY A 118 -14.73 16.34 39.89
C GLY A 118 -13.34 16.05 40.45
N PHE A 119 -12.58 15.20 39.76
CA PHE A 119 -11.13 15.14 39.89
C PHE A 119 -10.54 15.73 38.61
N ASN A 120 -9.93 16.92 38.71
CA ASN A 120 -9.26 17.59 37.60
C ASN A 120 -8.12 16.71 37.06
N THR A 121 -8.43 15.94 36.01
CA THR A 121 -7.42 15.26 35.18
C THR A 121 -7.42 15.94 33.82
N SER A 122 -7.05 17.24 33.81
CA SER A 122 -7.06 18.07 32.60
C SER A 122 -5.92 17.76 31.62
N ASP A 123 -5.02 16.83 31.93
CA ASP A 123 -3.80 16.59 31.16
C ASP A 123 -3.86 15.42 30.16
N ASP A 124 -4.79 14.46 30.31
CA ASP A 124 -4.78 13.24 29.50
C ASP A 124 -5.95 13.15 28.49
N ASN A 125 -6.39 14.29 27.94
CA ASN A 125 -7.38 14.27 26.86
C ASN A 125 -6.70 14.08 25.50
N TRP A 126 -6.08 12.91 25.30
CA TRP A 126 -5.39 12.49 24.08
C TRP A 126 -6.26 12.63 22.81
N VAL A 127 -7.58 12.64 22.96
CA VAL A 127 -8.56 12.86 21.86
C VAL A 127 -8.49 14.29 21.31
N LYS A 128 -7.91 15.25 22.06
CA LYS A 128 -7.72 16.65 21.66
C LYS A 128 -6.27 17.00 21.35
N SER A 129 -5.35 16.04 21.45
CA SER A 129 -3.94 16.29 21.15
C SER A 129 -3.78 16.67 19.67
N PRO A 130 -3.06 17.75 19.35
CA PRO A 130 -2.75 18.08 17.97
C PRO A 130 -1.94 16.95 17.35
N CYS A 131 -2.19 16.67 16.07
CA CYS A 131 -1.44 15.66 15.34
C CYS A 131 0.03 16.11 15.31
N SER A 132 0.92 15.35 15.96
CA SER A 132 2.32 15.71 16.12
C SER A 132 3.18 15.36 14.89
N THR A 133 2.63 14.59 13.95
CA THR A 133 3.36 14.02 12.81
C THR A 133 2.48 13.97 11.56
N ASP A 134 3.11 14.11 10.38
CA ASP A 134 2.46 13.93 9.07
C ASP A 134 2.17 12.44 8.74
N VAL A 135 2.51 11.54 9.65
CA VAL A 135 2.37 10.09 9.53
C VAL A 135 1.26 9.61 10.46
N ILE A 136 0.36 8.77 9.93
CA ILE A 136 -0.71 8.10 10.67
C ILE A 136 -0.36 6.61 10.75
N PHE A 137 -0.40 6.03 11.96
CA PHE A 137 -0.23 4.60 12.16
C PHE A 137 -1.61 3.92 12.13
N VAL A 138 -1.76 2.92 11.26
CA VAL A 138 -3.03 2.18 11.06
C VAL A 138 -2.85 0.75 11.52
N ASP A 139 -3.52 0.33 12.57
CA ASP A 139 -3.44 -1.07 13.01
C ASP A 139 -4.22 -2.00 12.06
N PRO A 140 -3.55 -2.95 11.38
CA PRO A 140 -4.12 -3.72 10.28
C PRO A 140 -4.84 -5.00 10.75
N ARG A 141 -5.14 -5.14 12.05
CA ARG A 141 -5.77 -6.36 12.61
C ARG A 141 -7.23 -6.58 12.17
N GLU A 142 -7.76 -5.75 11.28
CA GLU A 142 -9.12 -5.84 10.72
C GLU A 142 -9.03 -5.96 9.18
N PHE A 143 -8.55 -7.10 8.67
CA PHE A 143 -8.63 -7.48 7.24
C PHE A 143 -9.66 -8.60 7.01
#